data_AF-A0A7Y4T194-F1
#
_entry.id   AF-A0A7Y4T194-F1
#
_cell.length_a   1.000
_cell.length_b   1.000
_cell.length_c   1.000
_cell.angle_alpha   90.00
_cell.angle_beta   90.00
_cell.angle_gamma   90.00
#
_symmetry.space_group_name_H-M   'P 1'
#
loop_
_entity.id
_entity.type
_entity.pdbx_description
1 polymer ?
#
loop_
_entity_poly.entity_id
_entity_poly.type
_entity_poly.pdbx_seq_one_letter_code
_entity_poly.pdbx_strand_id
1 'polypeptide(L)'
;MQFLTSTYAQTVSTLTDIRGNYFILNGGKDSVFVQGLKNESTQLLFFFFAAEEDPIGLDPGLSTDGRWRALHLMQIFKTMRIGALISTPFRRNVLTIQPLSDAKKLEVNYYDQADLKALYDELKHLQSQEAVIMVHKETVSKIFEHYIQKPFTGNIENPSYDRIFVIERPVSGPCALHSFRYDIR
;
A
#
# COMPACT_ATOMS: atom_id res chain seq x y z
N MET A 1 39.19 -8.18 -10.98
CA MET A 1 37.73 -8.13 -10.81
C MET A 1 37.43 -7.53 -9.45
N GLN A 2 37.31 -6.20 -9.39
CA GLN A 2 36.85 -5.50 -8.18
C GLN A 2 35.32 -5.49 -8.21
N PHE A 3 34.70 -6.11 -7.23
CA PHE A 3 33.29 -5.94 -6.95
C PHE A 3 33.12 -4.52 -6.40
N LEU A 4 32.59 -3.61 -7.22
CA LEU A 4 32.08 -2.34 -6.72
C LEU A 4 30.81 -2.66 -5.93
N THR A 5 30.95 -2.75 -4.61
CA THR A 5 29.84 -2.60 -3.68
C THR A 5 29.34 -1.17 -3.83
N SER A 6 28.38 -0.97 -4.74
CA SER A 6 27.70 0.31 -4.84
C SER A 6 26.67 0.39 -3.73
N THR A 7 27.04 1.03 -2.63
CA THR A 7 26.11 1.67 -1.69
C THR A 7 25.47 2.86 -2.41
N TYR A 8 24.56 2.58 -3.34
CA TYR A 8 23.61 3.59 -3.78
C TYR A 8 22.67 3.83 -2.61
N ALA A 9 22.65 5.06 -2.09
CA ALA A 9 21.47 5.55 -1.40
C ALA A 9 20.30 5.33 -2.36
N GLN A 10 19.45 4.33 -2.08
CA GLN A 10 18.25 4.10 -2.89
C GLN A 10 17.42 5.37 -2.78
N THR A 11 17.42 6.20 -3.82
CA THR A 11 16.51 7.33 -3.92
C THR A 11 15.11 6.75 -3.85
N VAL A 12 14.46 6.87 -2.69
CA VAL A 12 13.12 6.30 -2.51
C VAL A 12 12.18 7.09 -3.42
N SER A 13 11.70 6.44 -4.48
CA SER A 13 10.85 7.10 -5.47
C SER A 13 9.47 7.39 -4.88
N THR A 14 8.94 8.56 -5.18
CA THR A 14 7.59 8.97 -4.75
C THR A 14 6.58 8.61 -5.82
N LEU A 15 5.64 7.72 -5.53
CA LEU A 15 4.46 7.46 -6.36
C LEU A 15 3.54 8.69 -6.36
N THR A 16 3.22 9.18 -7.55
CA THR A 16 2.36 10.36 -7.74
C THR A 16 1.05 10.01 -8.44
N ASP A 17 1.06 9.04 -9.34
CA ASP A 17 -0.11 8.69 -10.14
C ASP A 17 0.02 7.26 -10.70
N ILE A 18 -1.09 6.69 -11.16
CA ILE A 18 -1.14 5.39 -11.83
C ILE A 18 -1.79 5.61 -13.20
N ARG A 19 -1.02 5.38 -14.28
CA ARG A 19 -1.47 5.63 -15.67
C ARG A 19 -1.14 4.45 -16.56
N GLY A 20 -2.20 3.81 -17.07
CA GLY A 20 -2.02 2.63 -17.93
C GLY A 20 -1.30 1.51 -17.17
N ASN A 21 -0.14 1.09 -17.67
CA ASN A 21 0.71 0.06 -17.04
C ASN A 21 1.88 0.66 -16.26
N TYR A 22 1.79 1.93 -15.88
CA TYR A 22 2.91 2.64 -15.26
C TYR A 22 2.51 3.23 -13.91
N PHE A 23 3.39 3.02 -12.94
CA PHE A 23 3.50 3.89 -11.78
C PHE A 23 4.27 5.13 -12.19
N ILE A 24 3.64 6.29 -12.00
CA ILE A 24 4.22 7.59 -12.31
C ILE A 24 4.91 8.10 -11.05
N LEU A 25 6.20 8.41 -11.17
CA LEU A 25 7.07 8.68 -10.05
C LEU A 25 7.59 10.12 -10.08
N ASN A 26 7.91 10.65 -8.89
CA ASN A 26 8.63 11.90 -8.68
C ASN A 26 7.99 13.10 -9.40
N GLY A 27 6.66 13.22 -9.34
CA GLY A 27 5.92 14.29 -10.02
C GLY A 27 5.84 14.13 -11.54
N GLY A 28 5.99 12.92 -12.05
CA GLY A 28 5.98 12.63 -13.50
C GLY A 28 7.34 12.73 -14.18
N LYS A 29 8.42 12.84 -13.41
CA LYS A 29 9.80 12.87 -13.92
C LYS A 29 10.32 11.47 -14.25
N ASP A 30 9.70 10.44 -13.71
CA ASP A 30 10.08 9.04 -13.91
C ASP A 30 8.82 8.15 -13.92
N SER A 31 8.97 6.93 -14.40
CA SER A 31 7.91 5.93 -14.39
C SER A 31 8.46 4.52 -14.36
N VAL A 32 7.78 3.63 -13.64
CA VAL A 32 8.09 2.19 -13.63
C VAL A 32 6.94 1.45 -14.29
N PHE A 33 7.27 0.59 -15.25
CA PHE A 33 6.32 -0.35 -15.84
C PHE A 33 5.98 -1.43 -14.80
N VAL A 34 4.68 -1.64 -14.59
CA VAL A 34 4.13 -2.65 -13.68
C VAL A 34 3.28 -3.58 -14.51
N GLN A 35 3.76 -4.81 -14.69
CA GLN A 35 3.09 -5.78 -15.55
C GLN A 35 1.68 -6.09 -15.01
N GLY A 36 1.49 -6.08 -13.69
CA GLY A 36 0.21 -6.38 -13.06
C GLY A 36 -0.94 -5.42 -13.38
N LEU A 37 -0.69 -4.15 -13.68
CA LEU A 37 -1.74 -3.12 -13.77
C LEU A 37 -2.85 -3.36 -14.82
N LYS A 38 -2.57 -4.16 -15.85
CA LYS A 38 -3.57 -4.60 -16.85
C LYS A 38 -3.45 -6.09 -17.19
N ASN A 39 -2.80 -6.86 -16.33
CA ASN A 39 -2.68 -8.29 -16.53
C ASN A 39 -3.70 -8.99 -15.62
N GLU A 40 -4.78 -9.52 -16.19
CA GLU A 40 -5.80 -10.25 -15.42
C GLU A 40 -5.26 -11.52 -14.73
N SER A 41 -4.04 -11.96 -15.08
CA SER A 41 -3.32 -13.05 -14.43
C SER A 41 -2.37 -12.58 -13.33
N THR A 42 -2.41 -11.30 -12.93
CA THR A 42 -1.63 -10.75 -11.83
C THR A 42 -2.52 -9.83 -10.99
N GLN A 43 -2.47 -10.02 -9.68
CA GLN A 43 -3.12 -9.13 -8.73
C GLN A 43 -2.08 -8.23 -8.07
N LEU A 44 -2.40 -6.95 -7.92
CA LEU A 44 -1.70 -5.95 -7.14
C LEU A 44 -2.38 -5.75 -5.78
N LEU A 45 -1.59 -5.95 -4.72
CA LEU A 45 -1.97 -5.68 -3.35
C LEU A 45 -1.20 -4.45 -2.85
N PHE A 46 -1.91 -3.38 -2.51
CA PHE A 46 -1.34 -2.12 -2.07
C PHE A 46 -1.47 -1.98 -0.56
N PHE A 47 -0.36 -1.80 0.14
CA PHE A 47 -0.32 -1.72 1.60
C PHE A 47 0.07 -0.33 2.05
N PHE A 48 -0.72 0.22 2.97
CA PHE A 48 -0.56 1.56 3.54
C PHE A 48 -0.59 1.51 5.07
N PHE A 49 0.09 2.45 5.70
CA PHE A 49 -0.07 2.71 7.14
C PHE A 49 -1.04 3.86 7.34
N ALA A 50 -1.55 4.03 8.57
CA ALA A 50 -2.28 5.23 8.96
C ALA A 50 -1.55 6.51 8.52
N ALA A 51 -2.31 7.49 8.03
CA ALA A 51 -1.83 8.85 7.85
C ALA A 51 -1.52 9.52 9.21
N GLU A 52 -0.96 10.73 9.16
CA GLU A 52 -0.57 11.52 10.33
C GLU A 52 -1.72 11.65 11.34
N GLU A 53 -1.48 11.29 12.59
CA GLU A 53 -2.49 11.29 13.64
C GLU A 53 -2.54 12.61 14.43
N ASP A 54 -3.70 12.93 14.96
CA ASP A 54 -3.90 13.90 16.02
C ASP A 54 -3.97 13.12 17.34
N PRO A 55 -2.98 13.21 18.26
CA PRO A 55 -2.81 12.29 19.39
C PRO A 55 -3.87 12.45 20.49
N ILE A 56 -4.95 13.19 20.23
CA ILE A 56 -6.04 13.41 21.17
C ILE A 56 -6.97 12.19 21.22
N GLY A 57 -7.11 11.61 22.42
CA GLY A 57 -8.04 10.52 22.72
C GLY A 57 -7.38 9.13 22.69
N LEU A 58 -8.16 8.11 23.04
CA LEU A 58 -7.69 6.71 23.11
C LEU A 58 -7.59 6.05 21.73
N ASP A 59 -8.45 6.45 20.79
CA ASP A 59 -8.39 6.05 19.39
C ASP A 59 -8.28 7.33 18.54
N PRO A 60 -7.05 7.85 18.37
CA PRO A 60 -6.82 9.15 17.75
C PRO A 60 -7.31 9.19 16.31
N GLY A 61 -7.77 10.37 15.90
CA GLY A 61 -8.14 10.65 14.52
C GLY A 61 -6.93 11.11 13.68
N LEU A 62 -7.21 11.65 12.50
CA LEU A 62 -6.17 12.24 11.65
C LEU A 62 -5.95 13.71 11.97
N SER A 63 -4.68 14.13 11.93
CA SER A 63 -4.28 15.52 11.92
C SER A 63 -4.75 16.22 10.63
N THR A 64 -4.51 17.53 10.52
CA THR A 64 -4.77 18.26 9.27
C THR A 64 -3.97 17.68 8.10
N ASP A 65 -2.69 17.39 8.32
CA ASP A 65 -1.81 16.80 7.30
C ASP A 65 -2.26 15.39 6.94
N GLY A 66 -2.69 14.60 7.92
CA GLY A 66 -3.20 13.25 7.69
C GLY A 66 -4.47 13.24 6.82
N ARG A 67 -5.34 14.23 7.00
CA ARG A 67 -6.53 14.42 6.14
C ARG A 67 -6.15 14.76 4.70
N TRP A 68 -5.14 15.61 4.49
CA TRP A 68 -4.64 15.92 3.15
C TRP A 68 -4.01 14.69 2.48
N ARG A 69 -3.23 13.91 3.24
CA ARG A 69 -2.66 12.66 2.77
C ARG A 69 -3.73 11.64 2.36
N ALA A 70 -4.79 11.50 3.15
CA ALA A 70 -5.93 10.65 2.81
C ALA A 70 -6.62 11.09 1.51
N LEU A 71 -6.73 12.39 1.27
CA LEU A 71 -7.24 12.94 0.00
C LEU A 71 -6.29 12.66 -1.16
N HIS A 72 -4.97 12.80 -0.96
CA HIS A 72 -3.99 12.51 -2.01
C HIS A 72 -3.95 11.03 -2.37
N LEU A 73 -4.08 10.13 -1.37
CA LEU A 73 -4.25 8.70 -1.60
C LEU A 73 -5.42 8.43 -2.55
N MET A 74 -6.58 9.04 -2.32
CA MET A 74 -7.72 8.93 -3.23
C MET A 74 -7.40 9.41 -4.66
N GLN A 75 -6.62 10.48 -4.81
CA GLN A 75 -6.22 10.98 -6.13
C GLN A 75 -5.30 10.01 -6.88
N ILE A 76 -4.31 9.41 -6.20
CA ILE A 76 -3.40 8.40 -6.80
C ILE A 76 -4.20 7.24 -7.41
N PHE A 77 -5.25 6.79 -6.72
CA PHE A 77 -6.09 5.68 -7.17
C PHE A 77 -7.30 6.10 -8.00
N LYS A 78 -7.45 7.38 -8.36
CA LYS A 78 -8.67 7.92 -9.00
C LYS A 78 -9.09 7.12 -10.23
N THR A 79 -8.15 6.76 -11.10
CA THR A 79 -8.37 6.05 -12.36
C THR A 79 -8.28 4.53 -12.23
N MET A 80 -7.71 4.03 -11.14
CA MET A 80 -7.51 2.61 -10.91
C MET A 80 -8.80 1.91 -10.46
N ARG A 81 -9.08 0.74 -11.02
CA ARG A 81 -10.15 -0.14 -10.51
C ARG A 81 -9.62 -0.87 -9.28
N ILE A 82 -10.36 -0.76 -8.18
CA ILE A 82 -10.09 -1.48 -6.93
C ILE A 82 -11.28 -2.40 -6.67
N GLY A 83 -11.02 -3.64 -6.29
CA GLY A 83 -12.05 -4.61 -5.91
C GLY A 83 -12.37 -4.61 -4.43
N ALA A 84 -11.40 -4.28 -3.57
CA ALA A 84 -11.61 -4.25 -2.13
C ALA A 84 -10.77 -3.19 -1.41
N LEU A 85 -11.36 -2.65 -0.35
CA LEU A 85 -10.69 -1.83 0.65
C LEU A 85 -10.70 -2.60 1.96
N ILE A 86 -9.54 -2.87 2.52
CA ILE A 86 -9.39 -3.72 3.71
C ILE A 86 -8.67 -2.91 4.79
N SER A 87 -9.16 -2.94 6.02
CA SER A 87 -8.57 -2.18 7.12
C SER A 87 -8.80 -2.87 8.45
N THR A 88 -7.98 -2.58 9.44
CA THR A 88 -8.38 -2.77 10.84
C THR A 88 -9.33 -1.64 11.28
N PRO A 89 -10.15 -1.82 12.32
CA PRO A 89 -11.15 -0.82 12.73
C PRO A 89 -10.61 0.41 13.47
N PHE A 90 -9.30 0.55 13.67
CA PHE A 90 -8.70 1.76 14.28
C PHE A 90 -9.10 3.01 13.51
N ARG A 91 -9.57 4.04 14.23
CA ARG A 91 -10.12 5.26 13.64
C ARG A 91 -9.18 5.91 12.63
N ARG A 92 -7.89 6.02 12.92
CA ARG A 92 -6.89 6.57 11.98
C ARG A 92 -6.79 5.78 10.67
N ASN A 93 -6.92 4.45 10.71
CA ASN A 93 -6.87 3.62 9.51
C ASN A 93 -8.13 3.82 8.65
N VAL A 94 -9.30 3.79 9.30
CA VAL A 94 -10.59 4.06 8.64
C VAL A 94 -10.60 5.45 8.00
N LEU A 95 -10.21 6.48 8.74
CA LEU A 95 -10.17 7.85 8.22
C LEU A 95 -9.15 8.05 7.10
N THR A 96 -8.07 7.26 7.06
CA THR A 96 -7.06 7.33 5.99
C THR A 96 -7.62 6.82 4.67
N ILE A 97 -8.40 5.73 4.70
CA ILE A 97 -8.96 5.10 3.49
C ILE A 97 -10.34 5.66 3.11
N GLN A 98 -11.02 6.37 4.02
CA GLN A 98 -12.38 6.86 3.83
C GLN A 98 -12.58 7.68 2.55
N PRO A 99 -11.71 8.64 2.18
CA PRO A 99 -11.92 9.41 0.95
C PRO A 99 -11.91 8.53 -0.30
N LEU A 100 -11.11 7.46 -0.31
CA LEU A 100 -11.06 6.50 -1.39
C LEU A 100 -12.31 5.60 -1.41
N SER A 101 -12.76 5.14 -0.24
CA SER A 101 -14.03 4.41 -0.07
C SER A 101 -15.21 5.19 -0.62
N ASP A 102 -15.34 6.46 -0.23
CA ASP A 102 -16.41 7.35 -0.67
C ASP A 102 -16.38 7.57 -2.19
N ALA A 103 -15.19 7.86 -2.75
CA ALA A 103 -15.01 8.11 -4.17
C ALA A 103 -15.31 6.87 -5.04
N LYS A 104 -14.97 5.67 -4.55
CA LYS A 104 -15.17 4.40 -5.25
C LYS A 104 -16.52 3.75 -4.95
N LYS A 105 -17.24 4.23 -3.93
CA LYS A 105 -18.47 3.61 -3.39
C LYS A 105 -18.24 2.14 -2.99
N LEU A 106 -17.10 1.89 -2.35
CA LEU A 106 -16.72 0.57 -1.86
C LEU A 106 -16.80 0.55 -0.34
N GLU A 107 -17.40 -0.48 0.23
CA GLU A 107 -17.35 -0.71 1.68
C GLU A 107 -15.93 -1.10 2.11
N VAL A 108 -15.60 -0.80 3.36
CA VAL A 108 -14.34 -1.20 3.97
C VAL A 108 -14.56 -2.52 4.71
N ASN A 109 -13.84 -3.55 4.30
CA ASN A 109 -13.84 -4.84 4.98
C ASN A 109 -12.85 -4.80 6.15
N TYR A 110 -13.30 -5.30 7.30
CA TYR A 110 -12.52 -5.23 8.53
C TYR A 110 -11.84 -6.56 8.86
N TYR A 111 -10.55 -6.48 9.23
CA TYR A 111 -9.79 -7.61 9.75
C TYR A 111 -9.17 -7.29 11.11
N ASP A 112 -8.85 -8.32 11.89
CA ASP A 112 -8.09 -8.21 13.13
C ASP A 112 -6.59 -8.38 12.84
N GLN A 113 -5.76 -7.43 13.25
CA GLN A 113 -4.30 -7.53 13.12
C GLN A 113 -3.69 -8.73 13.88
N ALA A 114 -4.39 -9.26 14.89
CA ALA A 114 -4.00 -10.46 15.59
C ALA A 114 -4.32 -11.75 14.81
N ASP A 115 -5.23 -11.69 13.82
CA ASP A 115 -5.63 -12.81 12.97
C ASP A 115 -5.34 -12.53 11.48
N LEU A 116 -4.06 -12.61 11.12
CA LEU A 116 -3.64 -12.46 9.72
C LEU A 116 -4.18 -13.58 8.81
N LYS A 117 -4.62 -14.72 9.37
CA LYS A 117 -5.18 -15.80 8.56
C LYS A 117 -6.48 -15.35 7.89
N ALA A 118 -7.34 -14.64 8.63
CA ALA A 118 -8.56 -14.06 8.08
C ALA A 118 -8.26 -13.09 6.92
N LEU A 119 -7.25 -12.23 7.07
CA LEU A 119 -6.79 -11.34 5.99
C LEU A 119 -6.34 -12.13 4.75
N TYR A 120 -5.57 -13.19 4.91
CA TYR A 120 -5.09 -14.00 3.78
C TYR A 120 -6.23 -14.71 3.05
N ASP A 121 -7.20 -15.25 3.80
CA ASP A 121 -8.38 -15.91 3.23
C ASP A 121 -9.20 -14.89 2.43
N GLU A 122 -9.44 -13.69 2.97
CA GLU A 122 -10.11 -12.60 2.25
C GLU A 122 -9.38 -12.23 0.95
N LEU A 123 -8.07 -12.00 1.01
CA LEU A 123 -7.26 -11.65 -0.16
C LEU A 123 -7.21 -12.77 -1.21
N LYS A 124 -7.42 -14.03 -0.82
CA LYS A 124 -7.54 -15.17 -1.75
C LYS A 124 -8.89 -15.15 -2.46
N HIS A 125 -9.96 -14.76 -1.78
CA HIS A 125 -11.31 -14.68 -2.36
C HIS A 125 -11.46 -13.56 -3.41
N LEU A 126 -10.61 -12.52 -3.36
CA LEU A 126 -10.61 -11.44 -4.34
C LEU A 126 -10.12 -11.85 -5.75
N GLN A 127 -9.58 -13.06 -5.91
CA GLN A 127 -9.04 -13.55 -7.18
C GLN A 127 -7.98 -12.57 -7.75
N SER A 128 -8.25 -11.99 -8.92
CA SER A 128 -7.39 -11.02 -9.63
C SER A 128 -7.78 -9.56 -9.37
N GLN A 129 -8.68 -9.28 -8.43
CA GLN A 129 -9.09 -7.91 -8.15
C GLN A 129 -8.14 -7.20 -7.20
N GLU A 130 -7.77 -5.98 -7.55
CA GLU A 130 -6.80 -5.20 -6.78
C GLU A 130 -7.36 -4.76 -5.44
N ALA A 131 -6.51 -4.73 -4.42
CA ALA A 131 -6.91 -4.41 -3.06
C ALA A 131 -6.01 -3.34 -2.45
N VAL A 132 -6.61 -2.44 -1.67
CA VAL A 132 -5.91 -1.47 -0.83
C VAL A 132 -6.10 -1.89 0.62
N ILE A 133 -4.99 -2.09 1.34
CA ILE A 133 -4.96 -2.67 2.68
C ILE A 133 -4.26 -1.72 3.65
N MET A 134 -4.95 -1.34 4.72
CA MET A 134 -4.34 -0.63 5.85
C MET A 134 -3.67 -1.65 6.79
N VAL A 135 -2.38 -1.46 7.07
CA VAL A 135 -1.55 -2.36 7.88
C VAL A 135 -0.86 -1.65 9.05
N HIS A 136 -0.29 -2.46 9.94
CA HIS A 136 0.44 -2.01 11.13
C HIS A 136 1.91 -2.44 11.06
N LYS A 137 2.81 -1.65 11.65
CA LYS A 137 4.27 -1.89 11.60
C LYS A 137 4.65 -3.23 12.23
N GLU A 138 3.89 -3.61 13.26
CA GLU A 138 4.09 -4.78 14.09
C GLU A 138 3.79 -6.08 13.33
N THR A 139 2.90 -6.02 12.33
CA THR A 139 2.40 -7.21 11.63
C THR A 139 2.79 -7.27 10.16
N VAL A 140 3.11 -6.13 9.53
CA VAL A 140 3.33 -6.05 8.09
C VAL A 140 4.49 -6.91 7.60
N SER A 141 5.58 -7.06 8.36
CA SER A 141 6.69 -7.93 7.97
C SER A 141 6.23 -9.37 7.75
N LYS A 142 5.33 -9.87 8.62
CA LYS A 142 4.76 -11.22 8.49
C LYS A 142 3.90 -11.36 7.23
N ILE A 143 3.16 -10.31 6.88
CA ILE A 143 2.35 -10.26 5.66
C ILE A 143 3.27 -10.34 4.44
N PHE A 144 4.33 -9.54 4.40
CA PHE A 144 5.26 -9.55 3.27
C PHE A 144 5.95 -10.89 3.13
N GLU A 145 6.55 -11.42 4.21
CA GLU A 145 7.21 -12.73 4.25
C GLU A 145 6.30 -13.86 3.76
N HIS A 146 5.01 -13.82 4.11
CA HIS A 146 4.02 -14.77 3.62
C HIS A 146 3.87 -14.75 2.09
N TYR A 147 3.93 -13.59 1.44
CA TYR A 147 3.80 -13.51 -0.01
C TYR A 147 5.12 -13.71 -0.76
N ILE A 148 6.20 -13.10 -0.29
CA ILE A 148 7.50 -13.15 -0.98
C ILE A 148 8.32 -14.40 -0.67
N GLN A 149 7.92 -15.20 0.33
CA GLN A 149 8.55 -16.46 0.72
C GLN A 149 10.05 -16.32 1.08
N LYS A 150 10.42 -15.15 1.63
CA LYS A 150 11.76 -14.83 2.12
C LYS A 150 11.65 -13.82 3.27
N PRO A 151 12.63 -13.76 4.19
CA PRO A 151 12.65 -12.77 5.26
C PRO A 151 12.54 -11.34 4.73
N PHE A 152 11.71 -10.52 5.38
CA PHE A 152 11.60 -9.11 5.03
C PHE A 152 12.74 -8.33 5.68
N THR A 153 13.62 -7.75 4.86
CA THR A 153 14.80 -7.01 5.31
C THR A 153 14.64 -5.48 5.20
N GLY A 154 13.48 -5.00 4.79
CA GLY A 154 13.22 -3.57 4.67
C GLY A 154 13.06 -2.92 6.05
N ASN A 155 13.65 -1.72 6.20
CA ASN A 155 13.38 -0.91 7.39
C ASN A 155 12.03 -0.22 7.24
N ILE A 156 11.13 -0.36 8.21
CA ILE A 156 9.88 0.40 8.31
C ILE A 156 10.10 1.48 9.38
N GLU A 157 10.77 2.55 8.98
CA GLU A 157 11.11 3.66 9.88
C GLU A 157 9.88 4.44 10.34
N ASN A 158 10.09 5.26 11.37
CA ASN A 158 9.19 6.34 11.75
C ASN A 158 9.61 7.62 11.03
N PRO A 159 8.70 8.34 10.34
CA PRO A 159 7.31 7.98 10.10
C PRO A 159 7.14 6.96 8.95
N SER A 160 6.02 6.24 8.96
CA SER A 160 5.67 5.29 7.89
C SER A 160 4.46 5.70 7.06
N TYR A 161 3.81 6.81 7.42
CA TYR A 161 2.55 7.27 6.80
C TYR A 161 2.71 7.52 5.30
N ASP A 162 3.93 7.80 4.85
CA ASP A 162 4.28 8.14 3.48
C ASP A 162 4.76 6.93 2.69
N ARG A 163 4.71 5.72 3.27
CA ARG A 163 5.17 4.51 2.60
C ARG A 163 4.02 3.79 1.94
N ILE A 164 4.29 3.32 0.74
CA ILE A 164 3.43 2.38 0.02
C ILE A 164 4.27 1.16 -0.34
N PHE A 165 3.71 -0.01 -0.03
CA PHE A 165 4.25 -1.27 -0.50
C PHE A 165 3.27 -1.88 -1.49
N VAL A 166 3.79 -2.47 -2.56
CA VAL A 166 2.98 -3.12 -3.58
C VAL A 166 3.48 -4.54 -3.77
N ILE A 167 2.61 -5.53 -3.57
CA ILE A 167 2.89 -6.90 -3.95
C ILE A 167 2.27 -7.16 -5.32
N GLU A 168 3.10 -7.57 -6.28
CA GLU A 168 2.62 -8.21 -7.51
C GLU A 168 2.48 -9.71 -7.27
N ARG A 169 1.25 -10.21 -7.28
CA ARG A 169 0.89 -11.61 -7.06
C ARG A 169 0.42 -12.23 -8.40
N PRO A 170 1.32 -12.81 -9.20
CA PRO A 170 0.92 -13.52 -10.41
C PRO A 170 0.18 -14.81 -10.06
N VAL A 171 -0.67 -15.28 -10.98
CA VAL A 171 -1.35 -16.60 -10.88
C VAL A 171 -0.35 -17.75 -10.80
N SER A 172 0.82 -17.58 -11.44
CA SER A 172 1.93 -18.52 -11.40
C SER A 172 3.26 -17.79 -11.33
N GLY A 173 4.17 -18.28 -10.50
CA GLY A 173 5.49 -17.70 -10.28
C GLY A 173 5.63 -17.00 -8.93
N PRO A 174 6.82 -16.45 -8.64
CA PRO A 174 7.09 -15.77 -7.38
C PRO A 174 6.39 -14.41 -7.32
N CYS A 175 5.94 -14.02 -6.13
CA CYS A 175 5.48 -12.65 -5.88
C CYS A 175 6.66 -11.68 -5.86
N ALA A 176 6.45 -10.46 -6.35
CA ALA A 176 7.40 -9.36 -6.23
C ALA A 176 6.89 -8.33 -5.21
N LEU A 177 7.80 -7.70 -4.47
CA LEU A 177 7.50 -6.61 -3.52
C LEU A 177 8.22 -5.35 -3.98
N HIS A 178 7.44 -4.28 -4.13
CA HIS A 178 7.90 -2.95 -4.50
C HIS A 178 7.64 -2.00 -3.33
N SER A 179 8.52 -1.02 -3.13
CA SER A 179 8.39 0.00 -2.10
C SER A 179 8.51 1.37 -2.75
N PHE A 180 7.59 2.25 -2.44
CA PHE A 180 7.63 3.65 -2.83
C PHE A 180 7.28 4.54 -1.64
N ARG A 181 7.42 5.85 -1.84
CA ARG A 181 6.80 6.86 -0.98
C ARG A 181 5.60 7.50 -1.67
N TYR A 182 4.79 8.26 -0.94
CA TYR A 182 3.83 9.19 -1.50
C TYR A 182 3.74 10.43 -0.60
N ASP A 183 3.60 11.60 -1.21
CA ASP A 183 3.59 12.87 -0.49
C ASP A 183 2.19 13.17 0.09
N ILE A 184 2.07 14.27 0.84
CA ILE A 184 0.79 14.74 1.39
C ILE A 184 -0.11 15.32 0.29
N ARG A 185 0.48 15.85 -0.80
CA ARG A 185 -0.18 16.47 -1.95
C ARG A 185 0.80 16.72 -3.10
#